data_AF-A0A7K3ZJ48-F1
#
_entry.id   AF-A0A7K3ZJ48-F1
#
_cell.length_a   1.000
_cell.length_b   1.000
_cell.length_c   1.000
_cell.angle_alpha   90.00
_cell.angle_beta   90.00
_cell.angle_gamma   90.00
#
_symmetry.space_group_name_H-M   'P 1'
#
loop_
_entity.id
_entity.type
_entity.pdbx_description
1 polymer ?
#
loop_
_entity_poly.entity_id
_entity_poly.type
_entity_poly.pdbx_seq_one_letter_code
_entity_poly.pdbx_strand_id
1 'polypeptide(L)'
;MKIWEFAKVEGSSIKVDKWVSDTMGLIEGGCVYSTLFKYPMKGPKMYELILSMFPQENYRTLTKVTMYLQDVPGASAQAARFLADRGINILNSISLNGISDTIIVWKILADLNFTGEGDIIKERLAELKAARDPSVDKIDHISVKATDIGRVFRTETAQAQDKIEVRKGAPQTLKDGAFDTSREYGDVLSGVGDSNVLITMDSESWILSITFFRPGTRLVRLGLDIPDCPGAITQALELLASKGLNLISIFSKVKIAYQTMSLELVADIGGTDLTVRGLGDSLPEEMSGFNGIFELTECSELE
;
A
#
# COMPACT_ATOMS: atom_id res chain seq x y z
N MET A 1 3.97 8.62 -4.19
CA MET A 1 3.08 7.99 -5.19
C MET A 1 1.75 7.81 -4.49
N LYS A 2 0.62 8.14 -5.13
CA LYS A 2 -0.70 7.98 -4.51
C LYS A 2 -0.96 6.49 -4.33
N ILE A 3 -1.14 6.03 -3.10
CA ILE A 3 -1.26 4.59 -2.78
C ILE A 3 -2.71 4.17 -2.51
N TRP A 4 -3.68 5.01 -2.84
CA TRP A 4 -5.08 4.75 -2.51
C TRP A 4 -6.05 5.39 -3.50
N GLU A 5 -7.24 4.84 -3.58
CA GLU A 5 -8.38 5.36 -4.34
C GLU A 5 -9.71 5.04 -3.65
N PHE A 6 -10.73 5.81 -3.99
CA PHE A 6 -12.11 5.47 -3.64
C PHE A 6 -12.77 4.89 -4.86
N ALA A 7 -13.46 3.78 -4.66
CA ALA A 7 -14.33 3.19 -5.65
C ALA A 7 -15.70 2.97 -5.02
N LYS A 8 -16.72 2.90 -5.88
CA LYS A 8 -18.05 2.49 -5.50
C LYS A 8 -18.24 1.03 -5.87
N VAL A 9 -18.88 0.26 -4.99
CA VAL A 9 -19.30 -1.10 -5.31
C VAL A 9 -20.48 -1.04 -6.29
N GLU A 10 -20.30 -1.55 -7.51
CA GLU A 10 -21.36 -1.63 -8.52
C GLU A 10 -22.02 -3.01 -8.43
N GLY A 11 -23.12 -3.10 -7.68
CA GLY A 11 -23.76 -4.38 -7.37
C GLY A 11 -22.89 -5.26 -6.48
N SER A 12 -22.18 -6.23 -7.06
CA SER A 12 -21.18 -7.07 -6.38
C SER A 12 -19.76 -6.87 -6.89
N SER A 13 -19.57 -5.99 -7.87
CA SER A 13 -18.32 -5.76 -8.56
C SER A 13 -17.61 -4.53 -8.00
N ILE A 14 -16.30 -4.64 -7.82
CA ILE A 14 -15.45 -3.52 -7.42
C ILE A 14 -14.48 -3.26 -8.55
N LYS A 15 -14.61 -2.09 -9.18
CA LYS A 15 -13.71 -1.65 -10.22
C LYS A 15 -12.42 -1.15 -9.59
N VAL A 16 -11.29 -1.65 -10.08
CA VAL A 16 -9.95 -1.19 -9.71
C VAL A 16 -9.46 -0.28 -10.82
N ASP A 17 -8.92 0.90 -10.49
CA ASP A 17 -8.37 1.77 -11.52
C ASP A 17 -7.23 1.08 -12.27
N LYS A 18 -7.14 1.35 -13.57
CA LYS A 18 -6.18 0.71 -14.45
C LYS A 18 -4.74 0.91 -13.96
N TRP A 19 -4.40 2.11 -13.48
CA TRP A 19 -3.06 2.38 -12.98
C TRP A 19 -2.73 1.54 -11.74
N VAL A 20 -3.69 1.39 -10.81
CA VAL A 20 -3.52 0.53 -9.62
C VAL A 20 -3.39 -0.93 -10.04
N SER A 21 -4.27 -1.40 -10.93
CA SER A 21 -4.28 -2.76 -11.43
C SER A 21 -2.97 -3.12 -12.15
N ASP A 22 -2.51 -2.26 -13.06
CA ASP A 22 -1.26 -2.42 -13.81
C ASP A 22 -0.04 -2.41 -12.87
N THR A 23 -0.01 -1.50 -11.89
CA THR A 23 1.09 -1.41 -10.90
C THR A 23 1.20 -2.68 -10.05
N MET A 24 0.06 -3.30 -9.74
CA MET A 24 -0.02 -4.48 -8.89
C MET A 24 0.07 -5.81 -9.64
N GLY A 25 0.17 -5.77 -10.97
CA GLY A 25 0.14 -6.96 -11.81
C GLY A 25 -1.22 -7.68 -11.82
N LEU A 26 -2.27 -6.99 -11.39
CA LEU A 26 -3.66 -7.43 -11.44
C LEU A 26 -4.18 -7.26 -12.87
N ILE A 27 -3.78 -8.16 -13.77
CA ILE A 27 -4.10 -8.05 -15.20
C ILE A 27 -5.38 -8.81 -15.56
N GLU A 28 -6.02 -8.40 -16.67
CA GLU A 28 -7.20 -9.07 -17.22
C GLU A 28 -6.95 -10.56 -17.48
N GLY A 29 -7.84 -11.42 -16.99
CA GLY A 29 -7.67 -12.89 -17.06
C GLY A 29 -6.60 -13.47 -16.11
N GLY A 30 -5.87 -12.61 -15.38
CA GLY A 30 -4.95 -13.02 -14.33
C GLY A 30 -5.67 -13.63 -13.12
N CYS A 31 -5.03 -14.60 -12.47
CA CYS A 31 -5.57 -15.25 -11.29
C CYS A 31 -5.31 -14.40 -10.04
N VAL A 32 -6.38 -14.02 -9.34
CA VAL A 32 -6.35 -13.19 -8.14
C VAL A 32 -6.84 -14.03 -6.96
N TYR A 33 -5.98 -14.13 -5.95
CA TYR A 33 -6.29 -14.71 -4.66
C TYR A 33 -6.89 -13.65 -3.76
N SER A 34 -7.83 -14.05 -2.91
CA SER A 34 -8.52 -13.12 -2.04
C SER A 34 -8.79 -13.67 -0.65
N THR A 35 -8.76 -12.78 0.34
CA THR A 35 -9.08 -13.13 1.73
C THR A 35 -9.89 -12.01 2.36
N LEU A 36 -11.04 -12.36 2.91
CA LEU A 36 -11.94 -11.43 3.57
C LEU A 36 -11.71 -11.44 5.08
N PHE A 37 -11.57 -10.24 5.64
CA PHE A 37 -11.48 -9.96 7.06
C PHE A 37 -12.68 -9.15 7.53
N LYS A 38 -13.07 -9.35 8.79
CA LYS A 38 -14.09 -8.55 9.47
C LYS A 38 -13.47 -7.77 10.61
N TYR A 39 -13.70 -6.47 10.63
CA TYR A 39 -13.27 -5.62 11.75
C TYR A 39 -14.18 -5.79 12.98
N PRO A 40 -13.63 -5.61 14.19
CA PRO A 40 -14.44 -5.54 15.41
C PRO A 40 -15.46 -4.40 15.33
N MET A 41 -16.52 -4.47 16.14
CA MET A 41 -17.68 -3.55 16.07
C MET A 41 -17.35 -2.05 16.27
N LYS A 42 -16.13 -1.71 16.67
CA LYS A 42 -15.69 -0.32 16.91
C LYS A 42 -15.07 0.28 15.64
N GLY A 43 -15.41 1.54 15.35
CA GLY A 43 -14.82 2.32 14.26
C GLY A 43 -15.53 2.17 12.91
N PRO A 44 -15.10 2.92 11.88
CA PRO A 44 -15.83 3.03 10.62
C PRO A 44 -15.68 1.82 9.70
N LYS A 45 -14.61 1.03 9.88
CA LYS A 45 -14.34 -0.12 9.01
C LYS A 45 -15.21 -1.31 9.43
N MET A 46 -15.79 -1.98 8.43
CA MET A 46 -16.63 -3.17 8.62
C MET A 46 -15.92 -4.43 8.14
N TYR A 47 -15.42 -4.40 6.90
CA TYR A 47 -14.69 -5.51 6.29
C TYR A 47 -13.45 -5.01 5.56
N GLU A 48 -12.51 -5.92 5.31
CA GLU A 48 -11.37 -5.69 4.43
C GLU A 48 -11.16 -6.92 3.56
N LEU A 49 -11.16 -6.72 2.26
CA LEU A 49 -10.83 -7.74 1.28
C LEU A 49 -9.41 -7.49 0.79
N ILE A 50 -8.51 -8.43 1.05
CA ILE A 50 -7.15 -8.39 0.51
C ILE A 50 -7.14 -9.17 -0.80
N LEU A 51 -6.66 -8.55 -1.87
CA LEU A 51 -6.40 -9.16 -3.18
C LEU A 51 -4.89 -9.26 -3.42
N SER A 52 -4.44 -10.38 -3.99
CA SER A 52 -3.05 -10.59 -4.39
C SER A 52 -2.93 -11.54 -5.58
N MET A 53 -1.82 -11.43 -6.31
CA MET A 53 -1.43 -12.40 -7.34
C MET A 53 -0.83 -13.68 -6.76
N PHE A 54 -0.56 -13.70 -5.46
CA PHE A 54 0.04 -14.84 -4.77
C PHE A 54 -0.94 -15.45 -3.75
N PRO A 55 -0.96 -16.78 -3.60
CA PRO A 55 -1.74 -17.43 -2.56
C PRO A 55 -1.20 -17.05 -1.18
N GLN A 56 -2.10 -16.95 -0.20
CA GLN A 56 -1.76 -16.56 1.17
C GLN A 56 -0.76 -17.53 1.82
N GLU A 57 -0.75 -18.79 1.39
CA GLU A 57 0.16 -19.83 1.87
C GLU A 57 1.63 -19.50 1.55
N ASN A 58 1.88 -18.78 0.45
CA ASN A 58 3.24 -18.43 0.01
C ASN A 58 3.77 -17.16 0.68
N TYR A 59 2.94 -16.41 1.40
CA TYR A 59 3.33 -15.13 2.01
C TYR A 59 4.51 -15.22 2.98
N ARG A 60 4.78 -16.41 3.54
CA ARG A 60 5.92 -16.64 4.44
C ARG A 60 7.26 -16.76 3.72
N THR A 61 7.23 -17.14 2.44
CA THR A 61 8.42 -17.33 1.59
C THR A 61 8.68 -16.13 0.68
N LEU A 62 7.65 -15.31 0.44
CA LEU A 62 7.77 -14.04 -0.27
C LEU A 62 8.81 -13.12 0.39
N THR A 63 9.83 -12.78 -0.38
CA THR A 63 10.98 -12.01 0.08
C THR A 63 11.27 -10.86 -0.87
N LYS A 64 11.56 -9.69 -0.30
CA LYS A 64 12.04 -8.53 -1.03
C LYS A 64 13.55 -8.61 -1.21
N VAL A 65 13.98 -8.66 -2.46
CA VAL A 65 15.37 -8.57 -2.88
C VAL A 65 15.61 -7.21 -3.52
N THR A 66 16.53 -6.41 -2.98
CA THR A 66 16.97 -5.14 -3.59
C THR A 66 18.39 -5.33 -4.11
N MET A 67 18.58 -5.20 -5.41
CA MET A 67 19.90 -5.25 -6.04
C MET A 67 20.36 -3.84 -6.40
N TYR A 68 21.60 -3.53 -6.05
CA TYR A 68 22.30 -2.30 -6.40
C TYR A 68 23.31 -2.66 -7.47
N LEU A 69 23.14 -2.10 -8.65
CA LEU A 69 23.88 -2.46 -9.86
C LEU A 69 24.55 -1.22 -10.42
N GLN A 70 25.67 -1.42 -11.11
CA GLN A 70 26.28 -0.35 -11.90
C GLN A 70 25.37 0.05 -13.05
N ASP A 71 25.32 1.34 -13.36
CA ASP A 71 24.59 1.84 -14.53
C ASP A 71 25.39 1.64 -15.84
N VAL A 72 25.54 0.37 -16.22
CA VAL A 72 26.30 -0.05 -17.41
C VAL A 72 25.59 -1.18 -18.16
N PRO A 73 25.83 -1.33 -19.48
CA PRO A 73 25.26 -2.40 -20.27
C PRO A 73 25.49 -3.80 -19.66
N GLY A 74 24.40 -4.55 -19.54
CA GLY A 74 24.40 -5.94 -19.06
C GLY A 74 24.42 -6.11 -17.54
N ALA A 75 24.39 -5.04 -16.73
CA ALA A 75 24.33 -5.15 -15.28
C ALA A 75 23.05 -5.88 -14.81
N SER A 76 21.87 -5.49 -15.30
CA SER A 76 20.61 -6.17 -14.97
C SER A 76 20.57 -7.61 -15.45
N ALA A 77 21.17 -7.91 -16.61
CA ALA A 77 21.24 -9.27 -17.14
C ALA A 77 22.16 -10.17 -16.29
N GLN A 78 23.29 -9.64 -15.85
CA GLN A 78 24.20 -10.33 -14.94
C GLN A 78 23.51 -10.62 -13.60
N ALA A 79 22.81 -9.62 -13.06
CA ALA A 79 22.10 -9.75 -11.81
C ALA A 79 20.93 -10.74 -11.89
N ALA A 80 20.18 -10.75 -12.98
CA ALA A 80 19.15 -11.75 -13.26
C ALA A 80 19.75 -13.16 -13.36
N ARG A 81 20.90 -13.32 -14.04
CA ARG A 81 21.61 -14.60 -14.11
C ARG A 81 22.08 -15.08 -12.74
N PHE A 82 22.63 -14.17 -11.92
CA PHE A 82 23.05 -14.49 -10.56
C PHE A 82 21.89 -15.08 -9.73
N LEU A 83 20.69 -14.52 -9.83
CA LEU A 83 19.49 -15.07 -9.18
C LEU A 83 19.06 -16.41 -9.81
N ALA A 84 19.02 -16.48 -11.14
CA ALA A 84 18.58 -17.68 -11.87
C ALA A 84 19.47 -18.90 -11.62
N ASP A 85 20.80 -18.73 -11.57
CA ASP A 85 21.77 -19.81 -11.29
C ASP A 85 21.58 -20.41 -9.88
N ARG A 86 20.84 -19.73 -9.01
CA ARG A 86 20.50 -20.18 -7.65
C ARG A 86 19.05 -20.67 -7.54
N GLY A 87 18.33 -20.80 -8.66
CA GLY A 87 16.94 -21.25 -8.69
C GLY A 87 15.95 -20.24 -8.12
N ILE A 88 16.32 -18.96 -8.00
CA ILE A 88 15.45 -17.93 -7.45
C ILE A 88 14.56 -17.40 -8.55
N ASN A 89 13.25 -17.57 -8.37
CA ASN A 89 12.27 -17.03 -9.31
C ASN A 89 11.92 -15.58 -8.97
N ILE A 90 11.94 -14.72 -9.99
CA ILE A 90 11.48 -13.34 -9.88
C ILE A 90 9.96 -13.34 -10.08
N LEU A 91 9.23 -12.98 -9.03
CA LEU A 91 7.76 -12.99 -9.04
C LEU A 91 7.18 -11.66 -9.54
N ASN A 92 7.75 -10.56 -9.05
CA ASN A 92 7.42 -9.22 -9.51
C ASN A 92 8.65 -8.31 -9.32
N SER A 93 8.72 -7.20 -10.05
CA SER A 93 9.83 -6.27 -9.86
C SER A 93 9.49 -4.85 -10.28
N ILE A 94 10.09 -3.89 -9.58
CA ILE A 94 10.04 -2.47 -9.91
C ILE A 94 11.48 -1.98 -9.96
N SER A 95 11.91 -1.50 -11.12
CA SER A 95 13.19 -0.81 -11.26
C SER A 95 13.00 0.64 -10.85
N LEU A 96 13.78 1.10 -9.87
CA LEU A 96 13.96 2.53 -9.62
C LEU A 96 15.16 2.96 -10.45
N ASN A 97 14.89 3.73 -11.51
CA ASN A 97 15.92 4.22 -12.42
C ASN A 97 16.93 5.07 -11.66
N GLY A 98 18.19 4.97 -12.11
CA GLY A 98 19.36 5.52 -11.43
C GLY A 98 19.21 7.01 -11.16
N ILE A 99 19.13 7.36 -9.89
CA ILE A 99 19.37 8.74 -9.47
C ILE A 99 20.89 8.92 -9.62
N SER A 100 21.31 9.76 -10.58
CA SER A 100 22.70 10.19 -10.86
C SER A 100 23.60 9.33 -11.78
N ASP A 101 23.06 8.52 -12.71
CA ASP A 101 23.84 7.75 -13.71
C ASP A 101 24.95 6.83 -13.12
N THR A 102 24.86 6.51 -11.83
CA THR A 102 25.91 5.77 -11.11
C THR A 102 25.44 4.40 -10.67
N ILE A 103 24.19 4.28 -10.23
CA ILE A 103 23.65 3.05 -9.64
C ILE A 103 22.21 2.84 -10.11
N ILE A 104 21.91 1.64 -10.58
CA ILE A 104 20.55 1.14 -10.79
C ILE A 104 20.11 0.42 -9.51
N VAL A 105 18.94 0.77 -8.97
CA VAL A 105 18.33 0.08 -7.83
C VAL A 105 17.15 -0.75 -8.32
N TRP A 106 17.32 -2.07 -8.34
CA TRP A 106 16.27 -2.99 -8.76
C TRP A 106 15.61 -3.65 -7.55
N LYS A 107 14.35 -3.33 -7.30
CA LYS A 107 13.54 -3.96 -6.24
C LYS A 107 12.76 -5.13 -6.84
N ILE A 108 12.88 -6.29 -6.21
CA ILE A 108 12.34 -7.56 -6.67
C ILE A 108 11.54 -8.19 -5.54
N LEU A 109 10.37 -8.72 -5.86
CA LEU A 109 9.70 -9.74 -5.08
C LEU A 109 10.13 -11.10 -5.62
N ALA A 110 10.67 -11.95 -4.75
CA ALA A 110 11.11 -13.30 -5.09
C ALA A 110 10.50 -14.32 -4.13
N ASP A 111 10.31 -15.53 -4.62
CA ASP A 111 10.02 -16.69 -3.78
C ASP A 111 11.34 -17.30 -3.31
N LEU A 112 11.55 -17.33 -2.00
CA LEU A 112 12.69 -18.03 -1.41
C LEU A 112 12.21 -19.33 -0.78
N ASN A 113 12.87 -20.43 -1.10
CA ASN A 113 12.49 -21.79 -0.73
C ASN A 113 12.37 -21.98 0.79
N PHE A 114 13.16 -21.26 1.59
CA PHE A 114 13.15 -21.36 3.05
C PHE A 114 13.75 -20.14 3.76
N THR A 115 13.44 -20.01 5.05
CA THR A 115 14.01 -18.98 5.92
C THR A 115 15.54 -19.16 6.05
N GLY A 116 16.31 -18.15 5.68
CA GLY A 116 17.79 -18.16 5.71
C GLY A 116 18.44 -18.25 4.34
N GLU A 117 17.71 -18.61 3.28
CA GLU A 117 18.21 -18.57 1.90
C GLU A 117 18.68 -17.15 1.50
N GLY A 118 18.04 -16.12 2.05
CA GLY A 118 18.43 -14.73 1.86
C GLY A 118 19.86 -14.40 2.33
N ASP A 119 20.35 -15.05 3.38
CA ASP A 119 21.71 -14.83 3.89
C ASP A 119 22.73 -15.62 3.07
N ILE A 120 22.38 -16.84 2.64
CA ILE A 120 23.18 -17.64 1.70
C ILE A 120 23.44 -16.85 0.40
N ILE A 121 22.43 -16.15 -0.12
CA ILE A 121 22.58 -15.33 -1.33
C ILE A 121 23.60 -14.19 -1.11
N LYS A 122 23.53 -13.51 0.04
CA LYS A 122 24.44 -12.41 0.38
C LYS A 122 25.87 -12.91 0.56
N GLU A 123 26.05 -13.99 1.32
CA GLU A 123 27.34 -14.63 1.54
C GLU A 123 27.96 -15.05 0.22
N ARG A 124 27.17 -15.70 -0.65
CA ARG A 124 27.65 -16.14 -1.94
C ARG A 124 28.06 -15.00 -2.86
N LEU A 125 27.33 -13.88 -2.85
CA LEU A 125 27.76 -12.68 -3.59
C LEU A 125 29.09 -12.16 -3.05
N ALA A 126 29.24 -12.08 -1.73
CA ALA A 126 30.45 -11.60 -1.09
C ALA A 126 31.67 -12.48 -1.42
N GLU A 127 31.51 -13.80 -1.39
CA GLU A 127 32.55 -14.77 -1.80
C GLU A 127 33.00 -14.54 -3.25
N LEU A 128 32.05 -14.45 -4.18
CA LEU A 128 32.36 -14.26 -5.61
C LEU A 128 33.03 -12.90 -5.85
N LYS A 129 32.60 -11.85 -5.16
CA LYS A 129 33.24 -10.53 -5.23
C LYS A 129 34.65 -10.54 -4.65
N ALA A 130 34.88 -11.23 -3.52
CA ALA A 130 36.21 -11.38 -2.94
C ALA A 130 37.16 -12.15 -3.87
N ALA A 131 36.62 -13.13 -4.61
CA ALA A 131 37.35 -13.87 -5.65
C ALA A 131 37.52 -13.08 -6.97
N ARG A 132 36.94 -11.87 -7.09
CA ARG A 132 36.90 -11.06 -8.31
C ARG A 132 36.29 -11.82 -9.51
N ASP A 133 35.25 -12.60 -9.24
CA ASP A 133 34.56 -13.36 -10.28
C ASP A 133 33.80 -12.41 -11.23
N PRO A 134 34.04 -12.50 -12.57
CA PRO A 134 33.40 -11.62 -13.55
C PRO A 134 31.89 -11.86 -13.71
N SER A 135 31.33 -12.90 -13.10
CA SER A 135 29.88 -13.15 -13.09
C SER A 135 29.10 -12.23 -12.16
N VAL A 136 29.77 -11.45 -11.31
CA VAL A 136 29.13 -10.54 -10.33
C VAL A 136 29.78 -9.15 -10.25
N ASP A 137 30.67 -8.82 -11.18
CA ASP A 137 31.47 -7.59 -11.16
C ASP A 137 30.65 -6.29 -11.31
N LYS A 138 29.45 -6.37 -11.89
CA LYS A 138 28.50 -5.24 -12.07
C LYS A 138 27.45 -5.15 -10.97
N ILE A 139 27.47 -6.08 -9.99
CA ILE A 139 26.56 -6.10 -8.85
C ILE A 139 27.30 -5.49 -7.66
N ASP A 140 26.87 -4.31 -7.21
CA ASP A 140 27.51 -3.61 -6.09
C ASP A 140 27.12 -4.24 -4.75
N HIS A 141 25.82 -4.42 -4.53
CA HIS A 141 25.27 -4.91 -3.27
C HIS A 141 23.91 -5.59 -3.46
N ILE A 142 23.57 -6.51 -2.55
CA ILE A 142 22.25 -7.12 -2.45
C ILE A 142 21.70 -6.99 -1.04
N SER A 143 20.46 -6.51 -0.92
CA SER A 143 19.70 -6.49 0.32
C SER A 143 18.55 -7.46 0.22
N VAL A 144 18.39 -8.32 1.21
CA VAL A 144 17.30 -9.31 1.27
C VAL A 144 16.55 -9.12 2.58
N LYS A 145 15.24 -8.91 2.48
CA LYS A 145 14.33 -8.71 3.62
C LYS A 145 13.05 -9.51 3.39
N ALA A 146 12.59 -10.23 4.40
CA ALA A 146 11.27 -10.86 4.33
C ALA A 146 10.19 -9.80 4.05
N THR A 147 9.15 -10.18 3.32
CA THR A 147 7.99 -9.29 3.16
C THR A 147 7.24 -9.19 4.50
N ASP A 148 6.72 -8.00 4.80
CA ASP A 148 5.92 -7.78 6.01
C ASP A 148 4.43 -8.10 5.81
N ILE A 149 4.08 -8.72 4.67
CA ILE A 149 2.70 -9.08 4.30
C ILE A 149 2.01 -9.90 5.38
N GLY A 150 2.74 -10.77 6.09
CA GLY A 150 2.21 -11.57 7.19
C GLY A 150 1.63 -10.74 8.32
N ARG A 151 2.07 -9.49 8.53
CA ARG A 151 1.50 -8.58 9.54
C ARG A 151 0.05 -8.21 9.26
N VAL A 152 -0.36 -8.22 7.99
CA VAL A 152 -1.76 -7.99 7.59
C VAL A 152 -2.68 -9.10 8.13
N PHE A 153 -2.12 -10.27 8.43
CA PHE A 153 -2.82 -11.48 8.85
C PHE A 153 -2.55 -11.88 10.32
N ARG A 154 -1.64 -11.18 11.03
CA ARG A 154 -1.25 -11.57 12.38
C ARG A 154 -2.28 -11.13 13.42
N THR A 155 -2.65 -12.08 14.27
CA THR A 155 -3.46 -11.97 15.49
C THR A 155 -2.60 -12.16 16.76
N GLU A 156 -1.27 -12.06 16.63
CA GLU A 156 -0.32 -12.65 17.59
C GLU A 156 -0.08 -11.83 18.87
N THR A 157 -0.80 -10.73 19.09
CA THR A 157 -0.86 -10.09 20.42
C THR A 157 -2.28 -9.66 20.69
N ALA A 158 -2.99 -10.45 21.50
CA ALA A 158 -4.33 -10.20 21.99
C ALA A 158 -4.47 -8.80 22.62
N GLN A 159 -4.81 -7.81 21.81
CA GLN A 159 -5.33 -6.51 22.25
C GLN A 159 -6.48 -6.11 21.32
N ALA A 160 -7.68 -6.62 21.61
CA ALA A 160 -9.02 -6.04 21.37
C ALA A 160 -9.38 -5.32 20.04
N GLN A 161 -8.51 -5.28 19.02
CA GLN A 161 -8.68 -4.49 17.79
C GLN A 161 -8.43 -5.29 16.50
N ASP A 162 -8.04 -6.55 16.60
CA ASP A 162 -7.67 -7.34 15.43
C ASP A 162 -8.91 -7.72 14.60
N LYS A 163 -8.83 -7.44 13.30
CA LYS A 163 -9.76 -7.96 12.31
C LYS A 163 -9.65 -9.49 12.28
N ILE A 164 -10.77 -10.19 12.16
CA ILE A 164 -10.81 -11.65 12.09
C ILE A 164 -10.87 -12.11 10.64
N GLU A 165 -10.09 -13.13 10.28
CA GLU A 165 -10.23 -13.80 8.98
C GLU A 165 -11.60 -14.48 8.93
N VAL A 166 -12.41 -14.14 7.92
CA VAL A 166 -13.74 -14.70 7.73
C VAL A 166 -13.68 -15.86 6.75
N ARG A 167 -13.01 -15.63 5.61
CA ARG A 167 -13.01 -16.58 4.50
C ARG A 167 -11.84 -16.30 3.56
N LYS A 168 -11.16 -17.37 3.14
CA LYS A 168 -10.31 -17.38 1.95
C LYS A 168 -11.17 -17.80 0.76
N GLY A 169 -11.28 -16.93 -0.25
CA GLY A 169 -12.04 -17.23 -1.44
C GLY A 169 -11.26 -18.14 -2.38
N ALA A 170 -11.96 -18.92 -3.20
CA ALA A 170 -11.34 -19.55 -4.35
C ALA A 170 -10.69 -18.50 -5.26
N PRO A 171 -9.58 -18.84 -5.96
CA PRO A 171 -8.95 -17.90 -6.88
C PRO A 171 -9.90 -17.52 -8.00
N GLN A 172 -9.94 -16.23 -8.34
CA GLN A 172 -10.84 -15.69 -9.36
C GLN A 172 -10.06 -14.87 -10.39
N THR A 173 -10.58 -14.78 -11.60
CA THR A 173 -10.03 -13.90 -12.63
C THR A 173 -10.69 -12.53 -12.57
N LEU A 174 -9.90 -11.47 -12.66
CA LEU A 174 -10.43 -10.13 -12.95
C LEU A 174 -11.08 -10.12 -14.34
N LYS A 175 -12.23 -9.45 -14.42
CA LYS A 175 -12.98 -9.25 -15.65
C LYS A 175 -13.28 -7.77 -15.83
N ASP A 176 -12.91 -7.21 -16.98
CA ASP A 176 -13.08 -5.79 -17.31
C ASP A 176 -12.53 -4.84 -16.22
N GLY A 177 -11.42 -5.24 -15.57
CA GLY A 177 -10.82 -4.50 -14.45
C GLY A 177 -11.65 -4.50 -13.16
N ALA A 178 -12.63 -5.39 -13.04
CA ALA A 178 -13.48 -5.53 -11.86
C ALA A 178 -13.30 -6.88 -11.15
N PHE A 179 -13.32 -6.83 -9.83
CA PHE A 179 -13.34 -8.01 -8.95
C PHE A 179 -14.78 -8.27 -8.48
N ASP A 180 -15.30 -9.46 -8.77
CA ASP A 180 -16.66 -9.86 -8.38
C ASP A 180 -16.65 -10.56 -7.01
N THR A 181 -17.29 -9.93 -6.04
CA THR A 181 -17.40 -10.46 -4.68
C THR A 181 -18.53 -11.48 -4.50
N SER A 182 -19.49 -11.57 -5.43
CA SER A 182 -20.71 -12.36 -5.25
C SER A 182 -20.44 -13.85 -5.07
N ARG A 183 -19.47 -14.38 -5.81
CA ARG A 183 -19.18 -15.82 -5.87
C ARG A 183 -18.70 -16.36 -4.53
N GLU A 184 -17.74 -15.67 -3.92
CA GLU A 184 -17.06 -16.15 -2.72
C GLU A 184 -17.54 -15.46 -1.45
N TYR A 185 -18.18 -14.29 -1.56
CA TYR A 185 -18.48 -13.45 -0.40
C TYR A 185 -19.90 -12.86 -0.42
N GLY A 186 -20.75 -13.20 -1.40
CA GLY A 186 -22.08 -12.60 -1.55
C GLY A 186 -23.01 -12.79 -0.35
N ASP A 187 -22.85 -13.88 0.41
CA ASP A 187 -23.57 -14.17 1.65
C ASP A 187 -23.09 -13.33 2.84
N VAL A 188 -21.82 -12.92 2.86
CA VAL A 188 -21.21 -12.12 3.93
C VAL A 188 -21.32 -10.62 3.65
N LEU A 189 -21.17 -10.25 2.38
CA LEU A 189 -21.18 -8.87 1.87
C LEU A 189 -22.56 -8.47 1.31
N SER A 190 -23.64 -9.16 1.68
CA SER A 190 -24.98 -9.00 1.10
C SER A 190 -25.64 -7.62 1.28
N GLY A 191 -24.97 -6.65 1.89
CA GLY A 191 -25.46 -5.29 2.12
C GLY A 191 -24.44 -4.19 1.81
N VAL A 192 -23.36 -4.50 1.08
CA VAL A 192 -22.34 -3.51 0.68
C VAL A 192 -22.55 -2.96 -0.74
N GLY A 193 -23.61 -3.36 -1.43
CA GLY A 193 -23.96 -2.80 -2.74
C GLY A 193 -24.10 -1.28 -2.67
N ASP A 194 -23.56 -0.58 -3.67
CA ASP A 194 -23.49 0.88 -3.75
C ASP A 194 -22.71 1.58 -2.62
N SER A 195 -22.00 0.83 -1.77
CA SER A 195 -21.14 1.42 -0.74
C SER A 195 -19.83 1.93 -1.33
N ASN A 196 -19.30 2.99 -0.72
CA ASN A 196 -17.95 3.44 -0.99
C ASN A 196 -16.95 2.51 -0.32
N VAL A 197 -15.90 2.17 -1.05
CA VAL A 197 -14.77 1.40 -0.56
C VAL A 197 -13.50 2.21 -0.71
N LEU A 198 -12.59 2.03 0.25
CA LEU A 198 -11.23 2.53 0.14
C LEU A 198 -10.34 1.41 -0.39
N ILE A 199 -9.79 1.60 -1.57
CA ILE A 199 -8.80 0.73 -2.16
C ILE A 199 -7.43 1.30 -1.80
N THR A 200 -6.58 0.50 -1.17
CA THR A 200 -5.21 0.87 -0.79
C THR A 200 -4.23 -0.14 -1.35
N MET A 201 -3.23 0.36 -2.04
CA MET A 201 -2.16 -0.41 -2.65
C MET A 201 -0.94 -0.44 -1.74
N ASP A 202 -0.44 -1.63 -1.42
CA ASP A 202 0.88 -1.80 -0.85
C ASP A 202 1.81 -2.40 -1.91
N SER A 203 2.56 -1.53 -2.58
CA SER A 203 3.53 -1.91 -3.62
C SER A 203 4.71 -2.72 -3.09
N GLU A 204 4.99 -2.65 -1.78
CA GLU A 204 6.11 -3.37 -1.16
C GLU A 204 5.71 -4.81 -0.77
N SER A 205 4.41 -5.05 -0.59
CA SER A 205 3.84 -6.39 -0.34
C SER A 205 3.07 -6.96 -1.54
N TRP A 206 2.90 -6.18 -2.63
CA TRP A 206 2.10 -6.56 -3.79
C TRP A 206 0.69 -7.07 -3.43
N ILE A 207 0.05 -6.36 -2.49
CA ILE A 207 -1.36 -6.55 -2.12
C ILE A 207 -2.20 -5.31 -2.39
N LEU A 208 -3.45 -5.55 -2.73
CA LEU A 208 -4.48 -4.54 -2.78
C LEU A 208 -5.46 -4.78 -1.64
N SER A 209 -5.62 -3.81 -0.75
CA SER A 209 -6.62 -3.83 0.32
C SER A 209 -7.85 -3.07 -0.12
N ILE A 210 -9.02 -3.68 0.00
CA ILE A 210 -10.31 -3.04 -0.24
C ILE A 210 -11.07 -3.00 1.08
N THR A 211 -11.19 -1.80 1.66
CA THR A 211 -11.88 -1.58 2.92
C THR A 211 -13.32 -1.19 2.68
N PHE A 212 -14.25 -1.97 3.25
CA PHE A 212 -15.68 -1.65 3.29
C PHE A 212 -16.00 -0.94 4.60
N PHE A 213 -16.75 0.15 4.50
CA PHE A 213 -17.15 0.95 5.66
C PHE A 213 -18.53 0.54 6.18
N ARG A 214 -18.80 0.88 7.44
CA ARG A 214 -20.11 0.66 8.07
C ARG A 214 -21.14 1.63 7.47
N PRO A 215 -22.42 1.25 7.43
CA PRO A 215 -23.49 2.17 7.09
C PRO A 215 -23.43 3.44 7.95
N GLY A 216 -23.61 4.61 7.33
CA GLY A 216 -23.55 5.91 8.01
C GLY A 216 -22.13 6.47 8.21
N THR A 217 -21.08 5.76 7.78
CA THR A 217 -19.74 6.36 7.68
C THR A 217 -19.79 7.51 6.67
N ARG A 218 -19.36 8.70 7.08
CA ARG A 218 -19.32 9.87 6.20
C ARG A 218 -17.88 10.24 5.96
N LEU A 219 -17.40 10.02 4.75
CA LEU A 219 -16.00 10.19 4.41
C LEU A 219 -15.77 11.61 3.88
N VAL A 220 -14.77 12.29 4.44
CA VAL A 220 -14.32 13.60 3.96
C VAL A 220 -12.89 13.49 3.46
N ARG A 221 -12.62 14.11 2.32
CA ARG A 221 -11.27 14.34 1.81
C ARG A 221 -10.84 15.75 2.20
N LEU A 222 -9.64 15.85 2.77
CA LEU A 222 -9.00 17.12 3.11
C LEU A 222 -7.66 17.22 2.40
N GLY A 223 -7.43 18.34 1.74
CA GLY A 223 -6.13 18.72 1.20
C GLY A 223 -5.61 19.92 1.97
N LEU A 224 -4.39 19.82 2.48
CA LEU A 224 -3.72 20.90 3.21
C LEU A 224 -2.37 21.17 2.58
N ASP A 225 -2.02 22.44 2.38
CA ASP A 225 -0.64 22.84 2.22
C ASP A 225 -0.12 23.34 3.57
N ILE A 226 1.00 22.77 4.02
CA ILE A 226 1.60 22.99 5.33
C ILE A 226 3.08 23.34 5.15
N PRO A 227 3.72 23.99 6.13
CA PRO A 227 5.15 24.26 6.05
C PRO A 227 5.96 22.95 6.10
N ASP A 228 7.02 22.85 5.30
CA ASP A 228 7.97 21.73 5.36
C ASP A 228 8.96 21.94 6.51
N CYS A 229 8.47 21.81 7.75
CA CYS A 229 9.26 21.98 8.96
C CYS A 229 8.82 21.01 10.09
N PRO A 230 9.69 20.75 11.08
CA PRO A 230 9.34 19.92 12.22
C PRO A 230 8.09 20.43 12.95
N GLY A 231 7.14 19.52 13.22
CA GLY A 231 5.91 19.82 13.95
C GLY A 231 4.75 20.36 13.09
N ALA A 232 4.95 20.62 11.80
CA ALA A 232 3.87 21.07 10.92
C ALA A 232 2.73 20.05 10.79
N ILE A 233 3.09 18.79 10.49
CA ILE A 233 2.14 17.67 10.45
C ILE A 233 1.45 17.50 11.81
N THR A 234 2.20 17.59 12.92
CA THR A 234 1.63 17.47 14.27
C THR A 234 0.52 18.48 14.52
N GLN A 235 0.77 19.78 14.25
CA GLN A 235 -0.24 20.83 14.41
C GLN A 235 -1.50 20.56 13.58
N ALA A 236 -1.34 20.17 12.32
CA ALA A 236 -2.46 19.84 11.44
C ALA A 236 -3.26 18.63 11.95
N LEU A 237 -2.60 17.54 12.34
CA LEU A 237 -3.29 16.32 12.78
C LEU A 237 -3.93 16.47 14.16
N GLU A 238 -3.32 17.23 15.08
CA GLU A 238 -3.90 17.55 16.39
C GLU A 238 -5.18 18.39 16.26
N LEU A 239 -5.22 19.32 15.30
CA LEU A 239 -6.43 20.09 14.99
C LEU A 239 -7.58 19.20 14.53
N LEU A 240 -7.30 18.27 13.62
CA LEU A 240 -8.33 17.35 13.11
C LEU A 240 -8.81 16.40 14.22
N ALA A 241 -7.88 15.94 15.07
CA ALA A 241 -8.21 15.12 16.22
C ALA A 241 -9.06 15.88 17.25
N SER A 242 -8.78 17.16 17.51
CA SER A 242 -9.57 17.98 18.45
C SER A 242 -11.00 18.21 17.96
N LYS A 243 -11.21 18.20 16.64
CA LYS A 243 -12.54 18.21 15.99
C LYS A 243 -13.24 16.84 15.99
N GLY A 244 -12.61 15.80 16.53
CA GLY A 244 -13.17 14.44 16.60
C GLY A 244 -13.15 13.69 15.26
N LEU A 245 -12.39 14.16 14.26
CA LEU A 245 -12.25 13.47 12.98
C LEU A 245 -11.42 12.21 13.16
N ASN A 246 -11.95 11.07 12.70
CA ASN A 246 -11.22 9.82 12.72
C ASN A 246 -10.48 9.62 11.39
N LEU A 247 -9.15 9.78 11.41
CA LEU A 247 -8.32 9.66 10.21
C LEU A 247 -8.26 8.20 9.71
N ILE A 248 -8.45 8.03 8.41
CA ILE A 248 -8.42 6.73 7.72
C ILE A 248 -7.15 6.57 6.91
N SER A 249 -6.74 7.63 6.20
CA SER A 249 -5.56 7.66 5.37
C SER A 249 -4.89 9.03 5.42
N ILE A 250 -3.56 9.02 5.37
CA ILE A 250 -2.72 10.21 5.37
C ILE A 250 -1.63 10.02 4.32
N PHE A 251 -1.47 11.00 3.45
CA PHE A 251 -0.40 11.05 2.48
C PHE A 251 0.25 12.42 2.52
N SER A 252 1.57 12.47 2.64
CA SER A 252 2.33 13.71 2.59
C SER A 252 3.32 13.71 1.44
N LYS A 253 3.56 14.89 0.88
CA LYS A 253 4.52 15.10 -0.19
C LYS A 253 5.13 16.49 -0.08
N VAL A 254 6.45 16.56 0.02
CA VAL A 254 7.17 17.84 -0.09
C VAL A 254 6.95 18.41 -1.50
N LYS A 255 6.40 19.62 -1.58
CA LYS A 255 6.20 20.38 -2.82
C LYS A 255 7.46 21.18 -3.14
N ILE A 256 7.97 21.90 -2.15
CA ILE A 256 9.19 22.70 -2.22
C ILE A 256 9.98 22.43 -0.94
N ALA A 257 11.20 21.92 -1.08
CA ALA A 257 12.04 21.54 0.05
C ALA A 257 12.24 22.69 1.02
N TYR A 258 12.02 22.42 2.31
CA TYR A 258 12.14 23.37 3.42
C TYR A 258 11.17 24.57 3.35
N GLN A 259 10.14 24.49 2.51
CA GLN A 259 9.13 25.55 2.38
C GLN A 259 7.73 24.99 2.53
N THR A 260 7.33 24.07 1.65
CA THR A 260 5.93 23.66 1.55
C THR A 260 5.80 22.17 1.30
N MET A 261 4.87 21.56 2.01
CA MET A 261 4.46 20.17 1.91
C MET A 261 2.94 20.13 1.69
N SER A 262 2.47 19.25 0.83
CA SER A 262 1.05 18.90 0.77
C SER A 262 0.75 17.72 1.67
N LEU A 263 -0.36 17.79 2.37
CA LEU A 263 -0.93 16.74 3.21
C LEU A 263 -2.34 16.43 2.69
N GLU A 264 -2.51 15.26 2.10
CA GLU A 264 -3.79 14.73 1.64
C GLU A 264 -4.31 13.73 2.66
N LEU A 265 -5.56 13.89 3.07
CA LEU A 265 -6.16 13.16 4.17
C LEU A 265 -7.53 12.64 3.79
N VAL A 266 -7.87 11.50 4.37
CA VAL A 266 -9.24 10.98 4.40
C VAL A 266 -9.61 10.77 5.84
N ALA A 267 -10.77 11.27 6.25
CA ALA A 267 -11.31 11.07 7.57
C ALA A 267 -12.78 10.62 7.53
N ASP A 268 -13.23 9.98 8.60
CA ASP A 268 -14.64 9.82 8.90
C ASP A 268 -15.12 10.99 9.79
N ILE A 269 -16.08 11.75 9.27
CA ILE A 269 -16.78 12.86 9.96
C ILE A 269 -18.11 12.38 10.58
N GLY A 270 -18.50 11.13 10.35
CA GLY A 270 -19.73 10.51 10.88
C GLY A 270 -19.87 10.56 12.39
N GLY A 271 -18.75 10.50 13.12
CA GLY A 271 -18.71 10.60 14.58
C GLY A 271 -18.84 12.02 15.16
N THR A 272 -19.04 13.03 14.31
CA THR A 272 -19.08 14.45 14.69
C THR A 272 -20.38 15.12 14.26
N ASP A 273 -20.76 16.20 14.93
CA ASP A 273 -21.87 17.07 14.51
C ASP A 273 -21.47 18.05 13.39
N LEU A 274 -20.22 18.00 12.93
CA LEU A 274 -19.71 18.89 11.89
C LEU A 274 -20.21 18.47 10.51
N THR A 275 -20.47 19.47 9.68
CA THR A 275 -20.69 19.29 8.24
C THR A 275 -19.38 19.56 7.49
N VAL A 276 -19.22 19.03 6.27
CA VAL A 276 -18.05 19.32 5.43
C VAL A 276 -17.87 20.82 5.21
N ARG A 277 -18.97 21.55 5.02
CA ARG A 277 -18.94 23.01 4.92
C ARG A 277 -18.46 23.67 6.20
N GLY A 278 -19.02 23.30 7.36
CA GLY A 278 -18.58 23.85 8.65
C GLY A 278 -17.12 23.52 8.97
N LEU A 279 -16.63 22.37 8.52
CA LEU A 279 -15.22 22.02 8.60
C LEU A 279 -14.36 22.92 7.69
N GLY A 280 -14.79 23.13 6.44
CA GLY A 280 -14.12 24.02 5.50
C GLY A 280 -14.08 25.49 5.93
N ASP A 281 -15.11 25.94 6.64
CA ASP A 281 -15.18 27.31 7.18
C ASP A 281 -14.30 27.49 8.42
N SER A 282 -14.25 26.48 9.32
CA SER A 282 -13.55 26.59 10.61
C SER A 282 -12.04 26.30 10.54
N LEU A 283 -11.60 25.37 9.68
CA LEU A 283 -10.19 24.99 9.60
C LEU A 283 -9.25 26.15 9.24
N PRO A 284 -9.52 26.99 8.23
CA PRO A 284 -8.62 28.09 7.87
C PRO A 284 -8.42 29.10 9.00
N GLU A 285 -9.49 29.41 9.74
CA GLU A 285 -9.43 30.34 10.87
C GLU A 285 -8.56 29.77 12.00
N GLU A 286 -8.78 28.51 12.37
CA GLU A 286 -8.02 27.87 13.45
C GLU A 286 -6.55 27.65 13.08
N MET A 287 -6.27 27.34 11.81
CA MET A 287 -4.89 27.18 11.30
C MET A 287 -4.13 28.51 11.20
N SER A 288 -4.80 29.66 11.19
CA SER A 288 -4.15 30.98 11.13
C SER A 288 -3.26 31.27 12.34
N GLY A 289 -3.50 30.59 13.47
CA GLY A 289 -2.71 30.69 14.68
C GLY A 289 -1.48 29.77 14.73
N PHE A 290 -1.27 28.94 13.69
CA PHE A 290 -0.17 27.98 13.67
C PHE A 290 1.16 28.61 13.29
N ASN A 291 2.24 27.91 13.66
CA ASN A 291 3.58 28.34 13.31
C ASN A 291 3.89 28.01 11.84
N GLY A 292 3.58 28.94 10.94
CA GLY A 292 3.84 28.86 9.50
C GLY A 292 2.58 29.13 8.67
N ILE A 293 2.67 28.88 7.35
CA ILE A 293 1.54 29.06 6.43
C ILE A 293 0.85 27.72 6.21
N PHE A 294 -0.37 27.63 6.71
CA PHE A 294 -1.26 26.49 6.53
C PHE A 294 -2.44 26.92 5.65
N GLU A 295 -2.72 26.16 4.61
CA GLU A 295 -3.78 26.46 3.65
C GLU A 295 -4.64 25.23 3.41
N LEU A 296 -5.95 25.38 3.53
CA LEU A 296 -6.90 24.35 3.13
C LEU A 296 -7.11 24.43 1.62
N THR A 297 -6.60 23.41 0.91
CA THR A 297 -6.67 23.33 -0.56
C THR A 297 -7.85 22.49 -1.05
N GLU A 298 -8.35 21.57 -0.23
CA GLU A 298 -9.53 20.75 -0.54
C GLU A 298 -10.31 20.41 0.73
N CYS A 299 -11.64 20.46 0.65
CA CYS A 299 -12.55 19.92 1.66
C CYS A 299 -13.84 19.47 0.97
N SER A 300 -13.98 18.16 0.79
CA SER A 300 -15.07 17.58 0.01
C SER A 300 -15.58 16.28 0.66
N GLU A 301 -16.90 16.05 0.59
CA GLU A 301 -17.47 14.76 0.94
C GLU A 301 -17.17 13.76 -0.19
N LEU A 302 -16.87 12.52 0.18
CA LEU A 302 -16.67 11.44 -0.78
C LEU A 302 -18.00 10.72 -0.98
N GLU A 303 -18.63 11.00 -2.13
CA GLU A 303 -19.87 10.38 -2.61
C GLU A 303 -19.68 9.00 -3.23
#